data_AF-A0A6C0ETL6-F1
#
_entry.id   AF-A0A6C0ETL6-F1
#
_cell.length_a   1.000
_cell.length_b   1.000
_cell.length_c   1.000
_cell.angle_alpha   90.00
_cell.angle_beta   90.00
_cell.angle_gamma   90.00
#
_symmetry.space_group_name_H-M   'P 1'
#
loop_
_entity.id
_entity.type
_entity.pdbx_description
1 polymer ?
#
loop_
_entity_poly.entity_id
_entity_poly.type
_entity_poly.pdbx_seq_one_letter_code
_entity_poly.pdbx_strand_id
1 'polypeptide(L)'
;MNKEKACILLDIKPHLLNESILRKKYKLACLKTHPDKNNLNNSNINISFIDIKDAYDFLFDYLKETSIFNDIDNDKLQYYVSLLQLFKENILEDSIIKPIINHIQKYNYYEINPTIEQLLNKCVYLFEESYIPLWHNEIIIDNNIIKIIPDIPDYMNIDNNNNIHVYISLTEIPKTVIVGGTSFLIDNYEDKYFKGIPIINEKNIFDVSILANIIFHIKQL
;
A
#
# COMPACT_ATOMS: atom_id res chain seq x y z
N MET A 1 -16.49 -8.26 -32.49
CA MET A 1 -17.65 -9.14 -32.76
C MET A 1 -18.01 -9.84 -31.44
N ASN A 2 -19.28 -10.14 -31.12
CA ASN A 2 -19.63 -10.99 -29.97
C ASN A 2 -20.20 -12.34 -30.47
N LYS A 3 -20.20 -13.38 -29.62
CA LYS A 3 -20.58 -14.76 -30.00
C LYS A 3 -21.97 -14.85 -30.60
N GLU A 4 -22.95 -14.19 -29.99
CA GLU A 4 -24.34 -14.22 -30.45
C GLU A 4 -24.50 -13.57 -31.83
N LYS A 5 -23.87 -12.41 -32.05
CA LYS A 5 -23.89 -11.71 -33.34
C LYS A 5 -23.20 -12.53 -34.43
N ALA A 6 -22.05 -13.15 -34.14
CA ALA A 6 -21.34 -14.00 -35.09
C ALA A 6 -22.17 -15.25 -35.47
N CYS A 7 -22.84 -15.87 -34.49
CA CYS A 7 -23.75 -17.00 -34.71
C CYS A 7 -24.95 -16.60 -35.58
N ILE A 8 -25.54 -15.42 -35.35
CA ILE A 8 -26.65 -14.90 -36.17
C ILE A 8 -26.19 -14.67 -37.62
N LEU A 9 -25.01 -14.06 -37.83
CA LEU A 9 -24.47 -13.80 -39.17
C LEU A 9 -24.25 -15.07 -40.00
N LEU A 10 -23.85 -16.17 -39.36
CA LEU A 10 -23.64 -17.46 -40.03
C LEU A 10 -24.85 -18.39 -39.99
N ASP A 11 -25.99 -17.94 -39.47
CA ASP A 11 -27.20 -18.77 -39.29
C ASP A 11 -26.89 -20.07 -38.52
N ILE A 12 -26.17 -19.93 -37.41
CA ILE A 12 -25.79 -21.00 -36.49
C ILE A 12 -26.52 -20.80 -35.17
N LYS A 13 -27.21 -21.84 -34.68
CA LYS A 13 -27.75 -21.83 -33.33
C LYS A 13 -26.59 -21.98 -32.32
N PRO A 14 -26.45 -21.12 -31.30
CA PRO A 14 -25.28 -21.11 -30.41
C PRO A 14 -24.95 -22.45 -29.73
N HIS A 15 -25.97 -23.27 -29.43
CA HIS A 15 -25.82 -24.58 -28.79
C HIS A 15 -25.38 -25.70 -29.76
N LEU A 16 -25.47 -25.48 -31.07
CA LEU A 16 -25.02 -26.42 -32.11
C LEU A 16 -23.65 -26.03 -32.69
N LEU A 17 -22.96 -25.07 -32.08
CA LEU A 17 -21.68 -24.60 -32.59
C LEU A 17 -20.61 -25.68 -32.37
N ASN A 18 -20.09 -26.21 -33.48
CA ASN A 18 -18.87 -27.00 -33.52
C ASN A 18 -18.10 -26.69 -34.81
N GLU A 19 -16.85 -27.14 -34.92
CA GLU A 19 -15.98 -26.78 -36.04
C GLU A 19 -16.54 -27.23 -37.39
N SER A 20 -17.13 -28.43 -37.46
CA SER A 20 -17.72 -28.99 -38.70
C SER A 20 -18.91 -28.16 -39.18
N ILE A 21 -19.81 -27.78 -38.26
CA ILE A 21 -20.98 -26.96 -38.54
C ILE A 21 -20.57 -25.54 -38.92
N LEU A 22 -19.59 -24.96 -38.22
CA LEU A 22 -19.04 -23.64 -38.51
C LEU A 22 -18.48 -23.57 -39.94
N ARG A 23 -17.62 -24.53 -40.32
CA ARG A 23 -17.05 -24.62 -41.68
C ARG A 23 -18.13 -24.80 -42.75
N LYS A 24 -19.12 -25.65 -42.49
CA LYS A 24 -20.22 -25.91 -43.44
C LYS A 24 -21.11 -24.68 -43.65
N LYS A 25 -21.47 -24.00 -42.56
CA LYS A 25 -22.33 -22.81 -42.59
C LYS A 25 -21.63 -21.60 -43.18
N TYR A 26 -20.35 -21.41 -42.86
CA TYR A 26 -19.50 -20.41 -43.52
C TYR A 26 -19.44 -20.60 -45.04
N LYS A 27 -19.20 -21.84 -45.51
CA LYS A 27 -19.19 -22.15 -46.95
C LYS A 27 -20.51 -21.78 -47.63
N LEU A 28 -21.65 -22.07 -47.00
CA LEU A 28 -22.98 -21.71 -47.54
C LEU A 28 -23.20 -20.19 -47.54
N ALA A 29 -22.76 -19.49 -46.50
CA ALA A 29 -22.88 -18.04 -46.40
C ALA A 29 -22.03 -17.34 -47.48
N CYS A 30 -20.78 -17.77 -47.69
CA CYS A 30 -19.92 -17.25 -48.75
C CYS A 30 -20.52 -17.42 -50.14
N LEU A 31 -21.19 -18.55 -50.41
CA LEU A 31 -21.84 -18.77 -51.72
C LEU A 31 -23.02 -17.83 -51.96
N LYS A 32 -23.73 -17.42 -50.89
CA LYS A 32 -24.87 -16.50 -50.97
C LYS A 32 -24.43 -15.04 -51.12
N THR A 33 -23.32 -14.65 -50.50
CA THR A 33 -22.87 -13.26 -50.43
C THR A 33 -21.67 -12.93 -51.31
N HIS A 34 -21.26 -13.87 -52.17
CA HIS A 34 -20.12 -13.68 -53.06
C HIS A 34 -20.33 -12.48 -53.99
N PRO A 35 -19.35 -11.55 -54.11
CA PRO A 35 -19.50 -10.33 -54.89
C PRO A 35 -19.82 -10.58 -56.37
N ASP A 36 -19.27 -11.63 -57.01
CA ASP A 36 -19.60 -11.99 -58.41
C ASP A 36 -21.05 -12.45 -58.64
N LYS A 37 -21.81 -12.82 -57.60
CA LYS A 37 -23.16 -13.40 -57.73
C LYS A 37 -24.27 -12.51 -57.18
N ASN A 38 -23.93 -11.43 -56.48
CA ASN A 38 -24.90 -10.51 -55.89
C ASN A 38 -25.19 -9.35 -56.85
N ASN A 39 -26.12 -9.57 -57.78
CA ASN A 39 -26.80 -8.47 -58.46
C ASN A 39 -27.67 -7.74 -57.43
N LEU A 40 -27.31 -6.48 -57.15
CA LEU A 40 -28.07 -5.49 -56.39
C LEU A 40 -29.56 -5.61 -56.71
N ASN A 41 -30.35 -6.17 -55.80
CA ASN A 41 -31.80 -5.99 -55.63
C ASN A 41 -32.31 -6.97 -54.57
N ASN A 42 -32.30 -6.56 -53.29
CA ASN A 42 -33.41 -6.73 -52.34
C ASN A 42 -32.98 -6.26 -50.94
N SER A 43 -33.63 -5.19 -50.52
CA SER A 43 -33.57 -4.58 -49.21
C SER A 43 -34.10 -5.53 -48.13
N ASN A 44 -33.21 -6.06 -47.30
CA ASN A 44 -33.22 -5.91 -45.85
C ASN A 44 -32.06 -6.75 -45.27
N ILE A 45 -31.03 -6.05 -44.77
CA ILE A 45 -29.73 -6.53 -44.26
C ILE A 45 -28.74 -6.89 -45.39
N ASN A 46 -27.97 -5.89 -45.83
CA ASN A 46 -26.87 -6.03 -46.78
C ASN A 46 -25.64 -6.59 -46.02
N ILE A 47 -25.68 -7.88 -45.63
CA ILE A 47 -24.54 -8.54 -44.96
C ILE A 47 -23.40 -8.63 -45.97
N SER A 48 -22.29 -7.95 -45.69
CA SER A 48 -21.14 -8.01 -46.57
C SER A 48 -20.42 -9.35 -46.44
N PHE A 49 -19.72 -9.77 -47.49
CA PHE A 49 -18.83 -10.92 -47.43
C PHE A 49 -17.77 -10.78 -46.32
N ILE A 50 -17.38 -9.53 -46.00
CA ILE A 50 -16.42 -9.21 -44.94
C ILE A 50 -17.01 -9.57 -43.57
N ASP A 51 -18.26 -9.20 -43.29
CA ASP A 51 -18.93 -9.50 -42.02
C ASP A 51 -19.03 -11.01 -41.76
N ILE A 52 -19.22 -11.80 -42.82
CA ILE A 52 -19.29 -13.27 -42.76
C ILE A 52 -17.92 -13.87 -42.44
N LYS A 53 -16.86 -13.32 -43.03
CA LYS A 53 -15.48 -13.73 -42.74
C LYS A 53 -15.09 -13.39 -41.30
N ASP A 54 -15.35 -12.15 -40.88
CA ASP A 54 -15.05 -11.70 -39.51
C ASP A 54 -15.80 -12.52 -38.46
N ALA A 55 -17.05 -12.92 -38.76
CA ALA A 55 -17.82 -13.81 -37.89
C ALA A 55 -17.22 -15.22 -37.79
N TYR A 56 -16.71 -15.76 -38.91
CA TYR A 56 -16.06 -17.06 -38.94
C TYR A 56 -14.74 -17.06 -38.16
N ASP A 57 -13.86 -16.09 -38.44
CA ASP A 57 -12.56 -15.99 -37.79
C ASP A 57 -12.72 -15.87 -36.26
N PHE A 58 -13.65 -15.02 -35.82
CA PHE A 58 -13.99 -14.89 -34.38
C PHE A 58 -14.49 -16.21 -33.75
N LEU A 59 -15.41 -16.92 -34.40
CA LEU A 59 -15.95 -18.18 -33.86
C LEU A 59 -14.92 -19.32 -33.89
N PHE A 60 -14.00 -19.30 -34.84
CA PHE A 60 -12.94 -20.28 -34.97
C PHE A 60 -11.91 -20.14 -33.83
N ASP A 61 -11.48 -18.92 -33.53
CA ASP A 61 -10.58 -18.63 -32.41
C ASP A 61 -11.24 -18.95 -31.07
N TYR A 62 -12.52 -18.60 -30.90
CA TYR A 62 -13.29 -18.95 -29.70
C TYR A 62 -13.33 -20.47 -29.44
N LEU A 63 -13.53 -21.28 -30.48
CA LEU A 63 -13.51 -22.74 -30.34
C LEU A 63 -12.12 -23.27 -29.92
N LYS A 64 -11.05 -22.66 -30.45
CA LYS A 64 -9.67 -23.04 -30.14
C LYS A 64 -9.25 -22.69 -28.70
N GLU A 65 -9.69 -21.54 -28.19
CA GLU A 65 -9.47 -21.18 -26.79
C GLU A 65 -10.21 -22.15 -25.86
N THR A 66 -11.47 -22.49 -26.17
CA THR A 66 -12.24 -23.44 -25.35
C THR A 66 -11.67 -24.85 -25.33
N SER A 67 -11.00 -25.31 -26.39
CA SER A 67 -10.36 -26.63 -26.39
C SER A 67 -9.16 -26.71 -25.44
N ILE A 68 -8.39 -25.64 -25.28
CA ILE A 68 -7.22 -25.61 -24.39
C ILE A 68 -7.65 -25.83 -22.92
N PHE A 69 -8.77 -25.25 -22.51
CA PHE A 69 -9.30 -25.43 -21.15
C PHE A 69 -9.93 -26.80 -20.91
N ASN A 70 -10.41 -27.46 -21.97
CA ASN A 70 -10.99 -28.80 -21.87
C ASN A 70 -9.93 -29.91 -21.77
N ASP A 71 -8.67 -29.62 -22.10
CA ASP A 71 -7.53 -30.56 -21.99
C ASP A 71 -6.87 -30.56 -20.60
N ILE A 72 -7.30 -29.67 -19.69
CA ILE A 72 -6.91 -29.71 -18.28
C ILE A 72 -7.88 -30.64 -17.57
N ASP A 73 -7.49 -31.90 -17.42
CA ASP A 73 -8.22 -32.84 -16.58
C ASP A 73 -8.21 -32.40 -15.10
N ASN A 74 -9.23 -32.86 -14.37
CA ASN A 74 -9.39 -32.54 -12.95
C ASN A 74 -8.17 -32.98 -12.11
N ASP A 75 -7.43 -34.01 -12.54
CA ASP A 75 -6.26 -34.53 -11.84
C ASP A 75 -5.08 -33.55 -11.90
N LYS A 76 -4.82 -32.90 -13.05
CA LYS A 76 -3.81 -31.84 -13.15
C LYS A 76 -4.19 -30.62 -12.32
N LEU A 77 -5.47 -30.22 -12.34
CA LEU A 77 -5.98 -29.12 -11.51
C LEU A 77 -5.81 -29.43 -10.01
N GLN A 78 -6.17 -30.64 -9.60
CA GLN A 78 -6.00 -31.12 -8.23
C GLN A 78 -4.52 -31.12 -7.83
N TYR A 79 -3.61 -31.54 -8.72
CA TYR A 79 -2.17 -31.49 -8.50
C TYR A 79 -1.66 -30.05 -8.31
N TYR A 80 -2.04 -29.10 -9.17
CA TYR A 80 -1.62 -27.71 -9.01
C TYR A 80 -2.18 -27.07 -7.73
N VAL A 81 -3.43 -27.35 -7.38
CA VAL A 81 -4.02 -26.88 -6.11
C VAL A 81 -3.25 -27.47 -4.91
N SER A 82 -2.93 -28.76 -4.94
CA SER A 82 -2.16 -29.43 -3.89
C SER A 82 -0.75 -28.85 -3.77
N LEU A 83 -0.10 -28.57 -4.90
CA LEU A 83 1.20 -27.93 -4.95
C LEU A 83 1.16 -26.51 -4.35
N LEU A 84 0.14 -25.72 -4.69
CA LEU A 84 -0.07 -24.38 -4.14
C LEU A 84 -0.37 -24.39 -2.63
N GLN A 85 -1.11 -25.39 -2.15
CA GLN A 85 -1.36 -25.60 -0.73
C GLN A 85 -0.07 -25.94 0.03
N LEU A 86 0.79 -26.79 -0.53
CA LEU A 86 2.12 -27.11 0.01
C LEU A 86 3.02 -25.87 0.10
N PHE A 87 2.99 -24.99 -0.92
CA PHE A 87 3.73 -23.72 -0.90
C PHE A 87 3.22 -22.76 0.18
N LYS A 88 1.90 -22.72 0.39
CA LYS A 88 1.26 -21.79 1.32
C LYS A 88 1.56 -22.12 2.77
N GLU A 89 1.59 -23.39 3.14
CA GLU A 89 1.64 -23.78 4.57
C GLU A 89 3.05 -24.00 5.10
N ASN A 90 4.01 -24.44 4.29
CA ASN A 90 5.34 -24.82 4.80
C ASN A 90 6.46 -23.81 4.47
N ILE A 91 6.48 -23.24 3.26
CA ILE A 91 7.62 -22.38 2.85
C ILE A 91 7.51 -21.00 3.48
N LEU A 92 6.33 -20.37 3.45
CA LEU A 92 6.16 -19.03 4.03
C LEU A 92 6.39 -19.06 5.55
N GLU A 93 5.83 -20.07 6.22
CA GLU A 93 5.96 -20.21 7.67
C GLU A 93 7.41 -20.48 8.08
N ASP A 94 8.06 -21.49 7.51
CA ASP A 94 9.40 -21.89 7.94
C ASP A 94 10.51 -20.99 7.39
N SER A 95 10.33 -20.42 6.19
CA SER A 95 11.40 -19.69 5.49
C SER A 95 11.34 -18.19 5.71
N ILE A 96 10.18 -17.63 6.08
CA ILE A 96 10.00 -16.18 6.23
C ILE A 96 9.51 -15.84 7.63
N ILE A 97 8.38 -16.41 8.05
CA ILE A 97 7.70 -16.01 9.28
C ILE A 97 8.52 -16.42 10.52
N LYS A 98 8.89 -17.70 10.64
CA LYS A 98 9.67 -18.20 11.79
C LYS A 98 11.02 -17.50 11.96
N PRO A 99 11.84 -17.28 10.92
CA PRO A 99 13.08 -16.51 11.05
C PRO A 99 12.87 -15.09 11.58
N ILE A 100 11.82 -14.40 11.12
CA ILE A 100 11.48 -13.05 11.59
C ILE A 100 11.02 -13.10 13.06
N ILE A 101 10.11 -14.00 13.42
CA ILE A 101 9.65 -14.17 14.80
C ILE A 101 10.83 -14.49 15.71
N ASN A 102 11.68 -15.44 15.33
CA ASN A 102 12.87 -15.83 16.09
C ASN A 102 13.88 -14.69 16.20
N HIS A 103 13.92 -13.75 15.25
CA HIS A 103 14.76 -12.57 15.34
C HIS A 103 14.18 -11.55 16.32
N ILE A 104 12.87 -11.28 16.25
CA ILE A 104 12.17 -10.33 17.13
C ILE A 104 12.18 -10.82 18.58
N GLN A 105 11.95 -12.12 18.81
CA GLN A 105 11.96 -12.74 20.14
C GLN A 105 13.33 -12.72 20.84
N LYS A 106 14.43 -12.38 20.14
CA LYS A 106 15.73 -12.17 20.78
C LYS A 106 15.77 -10.90 21.60
N TYR A 107 14.87 -9.96 21.37
CA TYR A 107 14.87 -8.67 22.02
C TYR A 107 13.71 -8.54 23.01
N ASN A 108 13.99 -7.94 24.17
CA ASN A 108 12.97 -7.47 25.08
C ASN A 108 12.65 -6.01 24.74
N TYR A 109 11.36 -5.66 24.74
CA TYR A 109 10.91 -4.31 24.43
C TYR A 109 10.42 -3.60 25.69
N TYR A 110 10.92 -2.40 25.91
CA TYR A 110 10.53 -1.53 27.02
C TYR A 110 10.11 -0.17 26.49
N GLU A 111 9.16 0.46 27.18
CA GLU A 111 8.67 1.80 26.88
C GLU A 111 8.90 2.70 28.10
N ILE A 112 9.49 3.87 27.86
CA ILE A 112 9.67 4.91 28.87
C ILE A 112 8.93 6.16 28.37
N ASN A 113 8.05 6.69 29.22
CA ASN A 113 7.21 7.84 28.89
C ASN A 113 7.62 9.07 29.69
N PRO A 114 8.68 9.80 29.27
CA PRO A 114 9.14 10.96 29.98
C PRO A 114 8.23 12.16 29.77
N THR A 115 8.16 13.05 30.75
CA THR A 115 7.49 14.34 30.59
C THR A 115 8.36 15.32 29.80
N ILE A 116 7.76 16.33 29.17
CA ILE A 116 8.50 17.43 28.52
C ILE A 116 9.50 18.10 29.46
N GLU A 117 9.15 18.25 30.74
CA GLU A 117 10.04 18.81 31.75
C GLU A 117 11.31 17.96 31.91
N GLN A 118 11.18 16.62 31.98
CA GLN A 118 12.33 15.72 32.06
C GLN A 118 13.24 15.82 30.84
N LEU A 119 12.67 15.97 29.64
CA LEU A 119 13.45 16.15 28.41
C LEU A 119 14.23 17.47 28.42
N LEU A 120 13.58 18.59 28.76
CA LEU A 120 14.21 19.92 28.80
C LEU A 120 15.32 20.01 29.87
N ASN A 121 15.10 19.33 31.00
CA ASN A 121 16.07 19.20 32.07
C ASN A 121 17.18 18.18 31.78
N LYS A 122 17.17 17.54 30.60
CA LYS A 122 18.18 16.57 30.17
C LYS A 122 18.32 15.42 31.18
N CYS A 123 17.18 14.98 31.71
CA CYS A 123 17.16 13.90 32.68
C CYS A 123 17.62 12.58 32.03
N VAL A 124 18.22 11.74 32.87
CA VAL A 124 18.59 10.37 32.54
C VAL A 124 17.75 9.42 33.40
N TYR A 125 17.36 8.29 32.83
CA TYR A 125 16.63 7.23 33.52
C TYR A 125 17.59 6.07 33.83
N LEU A 126 17.57 5.56 35.05
CA LEU A 126 18.34 4.37 35.42
C LEU A 126 17.52 3.13 35.07
N PHE A 127 17.93 2.41 34.05
CA PHE A 127 17.37 1.12 33.66
C PHE A 127 18.38 0.02 34.01
N GLU A 128 18.00 -0.84 34.95
CA GLU A 128 18.91 -1.83 35.54
C GLU A 128 20.18 -1.15 36.08
N GLU A 129 21.31 -1.31 35.39
CA GLU A 129 22.60 -0.69 35.76
C GLU A 129 23.09 0.34 34.73
N SER A 130 22.24 0.71 33.76
CA SER A 130 22.56 1.62 32.65
C SER A 130 21.77 2.92 32.72
N TYR A 131 22.44 4.05 32.44
CA TYR A 131 21.78 5.35 32.29
C TYR A 131 21.27 5.55 30.87
N ILE A 132 19.98 5.85 30.75
CA ILE A 132 19.29 6.08 29.49
C ILE A 132 18.98 7.58 29.35
N PRO A 133 19.63 8.30 28.43
CA PRO A 133 19.28 9.69 28.14
C PRO A 133 17.89 9.79 27.51
N LEU A 134 17.00 10.55 28.15
CA LEU A 134 15.58 10.59 27.79
C LEU A 134 15.27 11.35 26.49
N TRP A 135 16.25 12.05 25.92
CA TRP A 135 16.07 12.82 24.68
C TRP A 135 16.34 12.00 23.40
N HIS A 136 16.61 10.70 23.51
CA HIS A 136 16.67 9.80 22.36
C HIS A 136 15.29 9.22 22.06
N ASN A 137 15.10 8.71 20.85
CA ASN A 137 13.85 8.04 20.47
C ASN A 137 13.86 6.55 20.82
N GLU A 138 15.02 5.91 20.65
CA GLU A 138 15.23 4.50 20.90
C GLU A 138 16.70 4.27 21.28
N ILE A 139 16.93 3.41 22.27
CA ILE A 139 18.24 2.99 22.71
C ILE A 139 18.26 1.47 22.83
N ILE A 140 19.29 0.85 22.27
CA ILE A 140 19.51 -0.59 22.32
C ILE A 140 20.67 -0.87 23.28
N ILE A 141 20.41 -1.66 24.31
CA ILE A 141 21.42 -2.10 25.29
C ILE A 141 21.30 -3.61 25.42
N ASP A 142 22.36 -4.34 25.08
CA ASP A 142 22.38 -5.80 24.99
C ASP A 142 21.24 -6.35 24.11
N ASN A 143 20.26 -7.01 24.73
CA ASN A 143 19.06 -7.56 24.10
C ASN A 143 17.80 -6.75 24.42
N ASN A 144 17.94 -5.56 25.00
CA ASN A 144 16.82 -4.71 25.39
C ASN A 144 16.71 -3.52 24.43
N ILE A 145 15.56 -3.38 23.80
CA ILE A 145 15.18 -2.22 22.98
C ILE A 145 14.32 -1.32 23.87
N ILE A 146 14.85 -0.17 24.24
CA ILE A 146 14.14 0.82 25.05
C ILE A 146 13.66 1.94 24.13
N LYS A 147 12.34 2.02 23.97
CA LYS A 147 11.69 3.09 23.23
C LYS A 147 11.27 4.20 24.17
N ILE A 148 11.54 5.43 23.78
CA ILE A 148 11.29 6.61 24.60
C ILE A 148 10.17 7.40 23.91
N ILE A 149 9.00 7.45 24.53
CA ILE A 149 7.79 8.05 23.96
C ILE A 149 7.30 9.14 24.91
N PRO A 150 7.66 10.41 24.68
CA PRO A 150 7.31 11.46 25.60
C PRO A 150 5.79 11.62 25.78
N ASP A 151 5.36 11.77 27.04
CA ASP A 151 3.98 12.14 27.37
C ASP A 151 3.82 13.65 27.10
N ILE A 152 3.24 13.97 25.94
CA ILE A 152 3.08 15.34 25.46
C ILE A 152 1.60 15.69 25.21
N PRO A 153 1.18 16.94 25.46
CA PRO A 153 -0.18 17.39 25.13
C PRO A 153 -0.43 17.52 23.62
N ASP A 154 -1.71 17.45 23.20
CA ASP A 154 -2.13 17.54 21.78
C ASP A 154 -1.67 18.81 21.04
N TYR A 155 -1.45 19.91 21.76
CA TYR A 155 -0.96 21.17 21.18
C TYR A 155 0.56 21.17 20.96
N MET A 156 1.24 20.05 21.22
CA MET A 156 2.68 19.91 21.11
C MET A 156 3.06 18.73 20.22
N ASN A 157 4.19 18.86 19.52
CA ASN A 157 4.80 17.75 18.80
C ASN A 157 6.33 17.84 18.93
N ILE A 158 7.02 16.71 18.83
CA ILE A 158 8.48 16.63 18.73
C ILE A 158 8.81 16.04 17.36
N ASP A 159 9.60 16.76 16.56
CA ASP A 159 10.03 16.26 15.26
C ASP A 159 11.26 15.33 15.34
N ASN A 160 11.67 14.77 14.20
CA ASN A 160 12.81 13.85 14.12
C ASN A 160 14.16 14.50 14.49
N ASN A 161 14.24 15.83 14.48
CA ASN A 161 15.43 16.59 14.86
C ASN A 161 15.33 17.10 16.30
N ASN A 162 14.39 16.55 17.08
CA ASN A 162 14.09 16.94 18.45
C ASN A 162 13.60 18.39 18.61
N ASN A 163 13.12 19.04 17.54
CA ASN A 163 12.45 20.33 17.68
C ASN A 163 11.07 20.13 18.31
N ILE A 164 10.79 20.93 19.33
CA ILE A 164 9.48 20.96 19.99
C ILE A 164 8.63 21.99 19.27
N HIS A 165 7.56 21.56 18.62
CA HIS A 165 6.55 22.45 18.04
C HIS A 165 5.42 22.67 19.03
N VAL A 166 5.09 23.92 19.33
CA VAL A 166 4.01 24.31 20.25
C VAL A 166 2.99 25.14 19.49
N TYR A 167 1.78 24.63 19.32
CA TYR A 167 0.71 25.27 18.56
C TYR A 167 -0.21 26.04 19.50
N ILE A 168 -0.24 27.36 19.35
CA ILE A 168 -0.99 28.22 20.28
C ILE A 168 -1.86 29.19 19.50
N SER A 169 -3.10 29.27 19.94
CA SER A 169 -4.07 30.25 19.48
C SER A 169 -4.22 31.35 20.55
N LEU A 170 -3.91 32.60 20.20
CA LEU A 170 -3.89 33.73 21.13
C LEU A 170 -4.98 34.76 20.78
N THR A 171 -5.70 35.22 21.81
CA THR A 171 -6.66 36.33 21.73
C THR A 171 -6.02 37.67 22.06
N GLU A 172 -5.02 37.68 22.94
CA GLU A 172 -4.33 38.88 23.41
C GLU A 172 -2.82 38.62 23.58
N ILE A 173 -2.03 39.66 23.33
CA ILE A 173 -0.56 39.69 23.42
C ILE A 173 -0.17 40.96 24.20
N PRO A 174 0.84 40.91 25.10
CA PRO A 174 1.73 39.78 25.37
C PRO A 174 1.12 38.70 26.27
N LYS A 175 1.52 37.44 26.06
CA LYS A 175 1.10 36.29 26.90
C LYS A 175 2.30 35.45 27.31
N THR A 176 2.29 34.99 28.56
CA THR A 176 3.27 34.01 29.05
C THR A 176 2.74 32.60 28.81
N VAL A 177 3.55 31.75 28.19
CA VAL A 177 3.26 30.34 27.97
C VAL A 177 4.25 29.50 28.77
N ILE A 178 3.77 28.43 29.40
CA ILE A 178 4.62 27.51 30.17
C ILE A 178 4.78 26.21 29.38
N VAL A 179 6.03 25.80 29.15
CA VAL A 179 6.39 24.53 28.50
C VAL A 179 7.40 23.81 29.38
N GLY A 180 7.02 22.63 29.88
CA GLY A 180 7.86 21.82 30.77
C GLY A 180 8.43 22.58 31.97
N GLY A 181 7.59 23.38 32.64
CA GLY A 181 7.99 24.20 33.80
C GLY A 181 8.72 25.50 33.45
N THR A 182 9.12 25.72 32.19
CA THR A 182 9.80 26.94 31.75
C THR A 182 8.81 27.94 31.16
N SER A 183 8.91 29.22 31.56
CA SER A 183 8.03 30.29 31.07
C SER A 183 8.65 31.03 29.88
N PHE A 184 7.82 31.28 28.86
CA PHE A 184 8.20 31.98 27.63
C PHE A 184 7.27 33.16 27.40
N LEU A 185 7.84 34.34 27.12
CA LEU A 185 7.09 35.56 26.81
C LEU A 185 6.85 35.68 25.30
N ILE A 186 5.58 35.69 24.92
CA ILE A 186 5.13 35.93 23.55
C ILE A 186 4.60 37.36 23.47
N ASP A 187 5.19 38.18 22.60
CA ASP A 187 4.94 39.62 22.45
C ASP A 187 4.52 40.03 21.01
N ASN A 188 4.53 39.09 20.06
CA ASN A 188 4.08 39.26 18.68
C ASN A 188 3.46 37.94 18.15
N TYR A 189 2.79 38.00 17.00
CA TYR A 189 2.15 36.86 16.33
C TYR A 189 3.10 36.11 15.37
N GLU A 190 4.42 36.19 15.59
CA GLU A 190 5.43 35.55 14.72
C GLU A 190 6.02 34.30 15.38
N ASP A 191 6.48 33.36 14.57
CA ASP A 191 7.12 32.15 15.09
C ASP A 191 8.37 32.50 15.92
N LYS A 192 8.42 31.97 17.14
CA LYS A 192 9.54 32.16 18.07
C LYS A 192 10.34 30.89 18.26
N TYR A 193 11.65 31.06 18.38
CA TYR A 193 12.64 29.99 18.51
C TYR A 193 13.37 30.12 19.84
N PHE A 194 13.30 29.08 20.67
CA PHE A 194 14.06 28.97 21.92
C PHE A 194 14.89 27.69 21.93
N LYS A 195 15.86 27.58 22.84
CA LYS A 195 16.64 26.34 23.01
C LYS A 195 15.77 25.27 23.67
N GLY A 196 15.67 24.11 23.02
CA GLY A 196 14.88 22.95 23.44
C GLY A 196 15.76 21.83 24.00
N ILE A 197 15.45 20.61 23.58
CA ILE A 197 16.09 19.39 24.08
C ILE A 197 17.33 19.06 23.23
N PRO A 198 18.29 18.25 23.73
CA PRO A 198 19.47 17.89 22.97
C PRO A 198 19.16 17.20 21.64
N ILE A 199 19.98 17.45 20.62
CA ILE A 199 19.91 16.70 19.36
C ILE A 199 20.45 15.28 19.60
N ILE A 200 19.83 14.29 18.98
CA ILE A 200 20.29 12.90 19.02
C ILE A 200 21.70 12.80 18.46
N ASN A 201 22.61 12.24 19.27
CA ASN A 201 23.97 11.94 18.87
C ASN A 201 24.24 10.44 19.03
N GLU A 202 24.35 9.73 17.91
CA GLU A 202 24.58 8.28 17.88
C GLU A 202 25.97 7.87 18.37
N LYS A 203 26.97 8.76 18.24
CA LYS A 203 28.36 8.47 18.68
C LYS A 203 28.54 8.69 20.18
N ASN A 204 27.82 9.65 20.74
CA ASN A 204 27.83 9.93 22.16
C ASN A 204 26.40 10.24 22.62
N ILE A 205 25.72 9.21 23.10
CA ILE A 205 24.31 9.33 23.52
C ILE A 205 24.09 10.32 24.67
N PHE A 206 25.13 10.66 25.43
CA PHE A 206 25.06 11.63 26.52
C PHE A 206 25.44 13.06 26.10
N ASP A 207 25.70 13.31 24.81
CA ASP A 207 26.03 14.64 24.33
C ASP A 207 24.84 15.59 24.44
N VAL A 208 25.06 16.73 25.10
CA VAL A 208 24.08 17.80 25.31
C VAL A 208 24.58 19.15 24.80
N SER A 209 25.67 19.16 24.03
CA SER A 209 26.33 20.38 23.54
C SER A 209 25.48 21.13 22.50
N ILE A 210 24.72 20.40 21.70
CA ILE A 210 23.85 20.94 20.65
C ILE A 210 22.39 20.69 21.05
N LEU A 211 21.60 21.77 21.09
CA LEU A 211 20.19 21.73 21.42
C LEU A 211 19.35 22.04 20.17
N ALA A 212 18.24 21.34 20.04
CA ALA A 212 17.19 21.62 19.07
C ALA A 212 16.40 22.87 19.47
N ASN A 213 15.42 23.26 18.65
CA ASN A 213 14.60 24.45 18.90
C ASN A 213 13.23 24.10 19.51
N ILE A 214 12.72 24.98 20.37
CA ILE A 214 11.29 25.09 20.68
C ILE A 214 10.71 26.15 19.74
N ILE A 215 9.76 25.74 18.91
CA ILE A 215 9.14 26.54 17.86
C ILE A 215 7.69 26.78 18.24
N PHE A 216 7.36 28.03 18.53
CA PHE A 216 5.99 28.44 18.82
C PHE A 216 5.29 28.83 17.52
N HIS A 217 4.27 28.07 17.12
CA HIS A 217 3.39 28.37 15.99
C HIS A 217 2.18 29.14 16.49
N ILE A 218 2.15 30.45 16.24
CA ILE A 218 1.13 31.34 16.80
C ILE A 218 0.05 31.63 15.76
N LYS A 219 -1.22 31.43 16.14
CA LYS A 219 -2.37 31.84 15.33
C LYS A 219 -3.20 32.88 16.07
N GLN A 220 -3.64 33.90 15.34
CA GLN A 220 -4.60 34.88 15.83
C GLN A 220 -6.02 34.29 15.77
N LEU A 221 -6.76 34.37 16.88
CA LEU A 221 -8.18 34.01 16.97
C LEU A 221 -9.10 35.19 16.68
#